data_AF-A0A524RSE9-F1
#
_entry.id   AF-A0A524RSE9-F1
#
_cell.length_a   1.000
_cell.length_b   1.000
_cell.length_c   1.000
_cell.angle_alpha   90.00
_cell.angle_beta   90.00
_cell.angle_gamma   90.00
#
_symmetry.space_group_name_H-M   'P 1'
#
loop_
_entity.id
_entity.type
_entity.pdbx_description
1 polymer ?
#
loop_
_entity_poly.entity_id
_entity_poly.type
_entity_poly.pdbx_seq_one_letter_code
_entity_poly.pdbx_strand_id
1 'polypeptide(L)' 'MAQPFVLDVLTLKVSALGEYDRLLTVLSAERGIERLAVPGARRPRSSLAAAAPLCRL' A
#
# COMPACT_ATOMS: atom_id res chain seq x y z
N MET A 1 10.20 -10.03 -17.19
CA MET A 1 10.54 -9.36 -15.92
C MET A 1 9.85 -8.00 -15.91
N ALA A 2 9.09 -7.66 -14.87
CA ALA A 2 8.45 -6.35 -14.78
C ALA A 2 9.53 -5.28 -14.56
N GLN A 3 9.46 -4.18 -15.29
CA GLN A 3 10.37 -3.05 -15.08
C GLN A 3 9.89 -2.21 -13.89
N PRO A 4 10.81 -1.70 -13.05
CA PRO A 4 10.43 -0.83 -11.94
C PRO A 4 9.87 0.49 -12.48
N PHE A 5 8.85 1.01 -11.82
CA PHE A 5 8.24 2.31 -12.10
C PHE A 5 7.95 3.03 -10.78
N VAL A 6 7.84 4.36 -10.84
CA VAL A 6 7.45 5.20 -9.71
C VAL A 6 6.10 5.82 -10.03
N LEU A 7 5.19 5.81 -9.06
CA LEU A 7 3.85 6.39 -9.18
C LEU A 7 3.53 7.17 -7.91
N ASP A 8 2.88 8.32 -8.10
CA ASP A 8 2.20 9.02 -7.01
C ASP A 8 0.82 8.42 -6.80
N VAL A 9 0.57 7.98 -5.57
CA VAL A 9 -0.66 7.26 -5.22
C VAL A 9 -1.24 7.74 -3.89
N LEU A 10 -2.56 7.68 -3.78
CA LEU A 10 -3.28 7.89 -2.52
C LEU A 10 -3.75 6.54 -1.98
N THR A 11 -3.48 6.27 -0.71
CA THR A 11 -3.93 5.02 -0.08
C THR A 11 -5.39 5.16 0.34
N LEU A 12 -6.27 4.36 -0.22
CA LEU A 12 -7.71 4.36 0.08
C LEU A 12 -8.08 3.40 1.21
N LYS A 13 -7.39 2.26 1.30
CA LYS A 13 -7.63 1.25 2.33
C LYS A 13 -6.34 0.50 2.65
N VAL A 14 -6.20 0.12 3.92
CA VAL A 14 -5.13 -0.73 4.41
C VAL A 14 -5.75 -1.90 5.17
N SER A 15 -5.33 -3.12 4.85
CA SER A 15 -5.72 -4.32 5.62
C SER A 15 -4.55 -5.28 5.78
N ALA A 16 -4.66 -6.21 6.73
CA ALA A 16 -3.70 -7.29 6.87
C ALA A 16 -3.74 -8.21 5.63
N LEU A 17 -2.58 -8.73 5.25
CA LEU A 17 -2.41 -9.82 4.30
C LEU A 17 -1.50 -10.85 4.98
N GLY A 18 -2.11 -11.85 5.62
CA GLY A 18 -1.36 -12.76 6.48
C GLY A 18 -0.70 -12.05 7.67
N GLU A 19 0.37 -12.64 8.20
CA GLU A 19 1.00 -12.22 9.45
C GLU A 19 1.86 -10.97 9.28
N TYR A 20 2.68 -10.92 8.24
CA TYR A 20 3.72 -9.88 8.08
C TYR A 20 3.42 -8.85 6.99
N ASP A 21 2.40 -9.06 6.17
CA ASP A 21 2.19 -8.26 4.96
C ASP A 21 0.93 -7.41 5.07
N ARG A 22 0.85 -6.38 4.22
CA ARG A 22 -0.36 -5.57 4.08
C ARG A 22 -0.91 -5.71 2.67
N LEU A 23 -2.22 -5.54 2.56
CA LEU A 23 -2.88 -5.28 1.31
C LEU A 23 -3.31 -3.82 1.28
N LEU A 24 -2.77 -3.05 0.35
CA LEU A 24 -3.12 -1.65 0.14
C LEU A 24 -4.09 -1.56 -1.04
N THR A 25 -5.18 -0.83 -0.89
CA THR A 25 -5.95 -0.31 -2.02
C THR A 25 -5.50 1.11 -2.26
N VAL A 26 -4.99 1.41 -3.45
CA VAL A 26 -4.46 2.72 -3.82
C VAL A 26 -5.19 3.29 -5.03
N LEU A 27 -5.20 4.61 -5.15
CA LEU A 27 -5.68 5.35 -6.32
C LEU A 27 -4.53 6.13 -6.93
N SER A 28 -4.35 5.99 -8.24
CA SER A 28 -3.43 6.80 -9.05
C SER A 28 -4.14 7.38 -10.27
N ALA A 29 -3.63 8.47 -10.81
CA ALA A 29 -4.18 9.07 -12.03
C ALA A 29 -3.94 8.17 -13.26
N GLU A 30 -2.79 7.52 -13.34
CA GLU A 30 -2.36 6.74 -14.52
C GLU A 30 -2.99 5.35 -14.59
N ARG A 31 -3.29 4.73 -13.43
CA ARG A 31 -3.73 3.33 -13.35
C ARG A 31 -5.05 3.13 -12.64
N GLY A 32 -5.65 4.20 -12.12
CA GLY A 32 -6.89 4.11 -11.37
C GLY A 32 -6.69 3.40 -10.04
N ILE A 33 -7.65 2.54 -9.67
CA ILE A 33 -7.65 1.83 -8.39
C ILE A 33 -6.93 0.48 -8.53
N GLU A 34 -5.90 0.27 -7.73
CA GLU A 34 -5.12 -0.96 -7.70
C GLU A 34 -5.05 -1.54 -6.28
N ARG A 35 -4.87 -2.86 -6.17
CA ARG A 35 -4.63 -3.57 -4.90
C ARG A 35 -3.23 -4.13 -4.89
N LEU A 36 -2.40 -3.65 -3.97
CA LEU A 36 -0.98 -3.99 -3.88
C LEU A 36 -0.73 -4.86 -2.65
N ALA A 37 -0.19 -6.05 -2.86
CA ALA A 37 0.40 -6.85 -1.78
C ALA A 37 1.76 -6.23 -1.43
N VAL A 38 1.94 -5.88 -0.15
CA VAL A 38 3.15 -5.21 0.34
C VAL A 38 3.81 -6.09 1.41
N PRO A 39 4.78 -6.92 1.01
CA PRO A 39 5.46 -7.84 1.92
C PRO A 39 6.20 -7.12 3.04
N GLY A 40 6.13 -7.65 4.26
CA GLY A 40 6.84 -7.12 5.43
C GLY A 40 6.30 -5.80 6.00
N ALA A 41 5.23 -5.23 5.44
CA ALA A 41 4.67 -3.95 5.88
C ALA A 41 4.01 -3.98 7.28
N ARG A 42 3.90 -5.15 7.93
CA ARG A 42 3.48 -5.28 9.33
C ARG A 42 4.64 -5.59 10.29
N ARG A 43 5.87 -5.78 9.81
CA ARG A 43 7.02 -6.03 10.68
C ARG A 43 7.38 -4.79 11.51
N PRO A 44 7.91 -4.95 12.74
CA PRO A 44 8.43 -3.84 13.52
C PRO A 44 9.46 -3.03 12.71
N ARG A 45 9.42 -1.70 12.82
CA ARG A 45 10.30 -0.75 12.11
C ARG A 45 10.15 -0.73 10.58
N SER A 46 9.09 -1.32 10.01
CA SER A 46 8.78 -1.08 8.60
C SER A 46 8.42 0.39 8.38
N SER A 47 8.98 1.00 7.32
CA SER A 47 8.61 2.37 6.90
C SER A 47 7.13 2.48 6.51
N LEU A 48 6.51 1.36 6.15
CA LEU A 48 5.09 1.24 5.81
C LEU A 48 4.22 0.83 7.01
N ALA A 49 4.79 0.62 8.20
CA ALA A 49 4.01 0.28 9.39
C ALA A 49 3.04 1.39 9.79
N ALA A 50 3.42 2.66 9.54
CA ALA A 50 2.60 3.84 9.81
C ALA A 50 1.68 4.22 8.64
N ALA A 51 1.68 3.48 7.53
CA ALA A 51 0.81 3.77 6.39
C ALA A 51 -0.66 3.68 6.82
N ALA A 52 -1.35 4.82 6.74
CA ALA A 52 -2.76 4.95 7.04
C ALA A 52 -3.52 5.33 5.75
N PRO A 53 -4.80 4.91 5.63
CA PRO A 53 -5.66 5.42 4.56
C PRO A 53 -5.76 6.94 4.64
N LEU A 54 -5.99 7.56 3.49
CA LEU A 54 -6.39 8.95 3.38
C LEU A 54 -7.86 9.05 3.83
N CYS A 55 -8.06 9.06 5.14
CA CYS A 55 -9.34 9.27 5.77
C CYS A 55 -9.43 10.71 6.32
N ARG A 56 -10.63 11.29 6.29
CA ARG A 56 -10.91 12.54 6.98
C ARG A 56 -10.94 12.23 8.48
N LEU A 57 -10.11 12.93 9.27
CA LEU A 57 -10.08 12.84 10.74
C LEU A 57 -11.42 13.28 11.35
#